data_AF-A0A165EE18-F1
#
_entry.id   AF-A0A165EE18-F1
#
_cell.length_a   1.000
_cell.length_b   1.000
_cell.length_c   1.000
_cell.angle_alpha   90.00
_cell.angle_beta   90.00
_cell.angle_gamma   90.00
#
_symmetry.space_group_name_H-M   'P 1'
#
loop_
_entity.id
_entity.type
_entity.pdbx_description
1 polymer ?
#
loop_
_entity_poly.entity_id
_entity_poly.type
_entity_poly.pdbx_seq_one_letter_code
_entity_poly.pdbx_strand_id
1 'polypeptide(L)'
;MKDTFEQMICANTLNSEPYAPPVTVANPVDDEPCPPWEFLYTNDLKYGKHVRRGKPENLKGCNCIGGCKPGSTTCACLHRQKQYFGLFGINKEFNYDENGRYVNDEFPIFECNDACGCDEDCMNRVVQRGRQYPIEIRKTQFKGWGVFAKAAIPSNSFIGIYAGELITVKESHERGSVYDIFGRTYIFQLDFWYLQEGYRRDAPPQDKEMDKNQKIVFCVDAFHVGNFTRFLNHSCDPNCGVIAVHINEPDVFKPMLCLFTYRDVKAGEELTFSYAGIMTDEEVCPPALCGGHLLT
;
A
#
# COMPACT_ATOMS: atom_id res chain seq x y z
N MET A 1 -7.95 13.27 24.57
CA MET A 1 -8.51 12.65 23.35
C MET A 1 -7.42 12.37 22.33
N LYS A 2 -6.59 13.38 21.96
CA LYS A 2 -5.36 13.18 21.17
C LYS A 2 -4.49 12.02 21.67
N ASP A 3 -4.01 12.08 22.91
CA ASP A 3 -3.11 11.06 23.45
C ASP A 3 -3.75 9.67 23.47
N THR A 4 -5.05 9.60 23.74
CA THR A 4 -5.83 8.35 23.68
C THR A 4 -5.83 7.76 22.28
N PHE A 5 -5.97 8.61 21.25
CA PHE A 5 -5.93 8.19 19.85
C PHE A 5 -4.53 7.70 19.45
N GLU A 6 -3.46 8.41 19.85
CA GLU A 6 -2.08 7.96 19.62
C GLU A 6 -1.78 6.61 20.31
N GLN A 7 -2.23 6.42 21.55
CA GLN A 7 -2.08 5.15 22.27
C GLN A 7 -2.89 4.02 21.62
N MET A 8 -4.09 4.31 21.11
CA MET A 8 -4.87 3.36 20.34
C MET A 8 -4.12 2.92 19.07
N ILE A 9 -3.48 3.84 18.34
CA ILE A 9 -2.65 3.48 17.18
C ILE A 9 -1.53 2.54 17.61
N CYS A 10 -0.78 2.89 18.65
CA CYS A 10 0.32 2.08 19.16
C CYS A 10 -0.14 0.67 19.58
N ALA A 11 -1.26 0.57 20.30
CA ALA A 11 -1.79 -0.71 20.75
C ALA A 11 -2.21 -1.62 19.58
N ASN A 12 -2.84 -1.06 18.54
CA ASN A 12 -3.31 -1.82 17.38
C ASN A 12 -2.20 -2.20 16.39
N THR A 13 -1.02 -1.58 16.50
CA THR A 13 0.13 -1.83 15.60
C THR A 13 1.25 -2.64 16.25
N LEU A 14 1.13 -2.94 17.55
CA LEU A 14 2.17 -3.64 18.32
C LEU A 14 2.62 -4.96 17.68
N ASN A 15 1.72 -5.72 17.06
CA ASN A 15 2.08 -7.00 16.43
C ASN A 15 2.58 -6.86 14.99
N SER A 16 2.15 -5.83 14.26
CA SER A 16 2.46 -5.66 12.84
C SER A 16 3.70 -4.81 12.60
N GLU A 17 3.99 -3.85 13.48
CA GLU A 17 5.19 -3.01 13.42
C GLU A 17 5.73 -2.66 14.83
N PRO A 18 6.14 -3.66 15.65
CA PRO A 18 6.51 -3.47 17.06
C PRO A 18 7.62 -2.43 17.30
N TYR A 19 8.48 -2.21 16.32
CA TYR A 19 9.64 -1.32 16.41
C TYR A 19 9.44 -0.01 15.63
N ALA A 20 8.27 0.21 15.03
CA ALA A 20 8.03 1.42 14.27
C ALA A 20 8.02 2.67 15.18
N PRO A 21 8.57 3.81 14.72
CA PRO A 21 8.42 5.06 15.45
C PRO A 21 6.94 5.40 15.68
N PRO A 22 6.54 6.01 16.80
CA PRO A 22 5.14 6.34 17.05
C PRO A 22 4.54 7.27 15.98
N VAL A 23 3.27 7.03 15.65
CA VAL A 23 2.45 7.98 14.89
C VAL A 23 1.94 9.06 15.85
N THR A 24 2.21 10.33 15.57
CA THR A 24 1.71 11.44 16.38
C THR A 24 0.60 12.21 15.68
N VAL A 25 -0.16 12.99 16.44
CA VAL A 25 -1.26 13.82 15.94
C VAL A 25 -1.01 15.28 16.30
N ALA A 26 -1.25 16.20 15.36
CA ALA A 26 -1.16 17.64 15.61
C ALA A 26 -2.32 18.39 14.96
N ASN A 27 -2.88 19.37 15.66
CA ASN A 27 -3.84 20.30 15.09
C ASN A 27 -3.44 21.73 15.40
N PRO A 28 -2.81 22.44 14.45
CA PRO A 28 -2.51 23.86 14.58
C PRO A 28 -3.60 24.78 13.99
N VAL A 29 -4.74 24.24 13.55
CA VAL A 29 -5.73 24.94 12.73
C VAL A 29 -7.00 25.28 13.52
N ASP A 30 -7.55 24.31 14.25
CA ASP A 30 -8.80 24.46 14.99
C ASP A 30 -8.79 23.63 16.29
N ASP A 31 -9.94 23.59 16.99
CA ASP A 31 -10.09 22.92 18.29
C ASP A 31 -10.36 21.40 18.18
N GLU A 32 -10.39 20.81 16.97
CA GLU A 32 -10.55 19.35 16.83
C GLU A 32 -9.35 18.61 17.45
N PRO A 33 -9.53 17.71 18.43
CA PRO A 33 -8.40 17.12 19.14
C PRO A 33 -7.65 16.05 18.34
N CYS A 34 -8.34 15.34 17.45
CA CYS A 34 -7.80 14.27 16.62
C CYS A 34 -8.75 13.95 15.46
N PRO A 35 -8.32 13.14 14.47
CA PRO A 35 -9.24 12.64 13.44
C PRO A 35 -10.45 11.89 14.04
N PRO A 36 -11.57 11.80 13.27
CA PRO A 36 -12.73 11.03 13.68
C PRO A 36 -12.39 9.57 14.01
N TRP A 37 -12.78 9.12 15.19
CA TRP A 37 -12.54 7.77 15.69
C TRP A 37 -13.68 6.81 15.32
N GLU A 38 -13.95 6.70 14.02
CA GLU A 38 -15.11 5.98 13.46
C GLU A 38 -14.73 4.72 12.65
N PHE A 39 -13.49 4.24 12.81
CA PHE A 39 -12.95 3.09 12.07
C PHE A 39 -12.06 2.21 12.96
N LEU A 40 -11.90 0.95 12.55
CA LEU A 40 -10.95 0.02 13.16
C LEU A 40 -9.54 0.31 12.67
N TYR A 41 -8.65 0.74 13.57
CA TYR A 41 -7.25 0.96 13.23
C TYR A 41 -6.49 -0.38 13.13
N THR A 42 -5.85 -0.68 11.99
CA THR A 42 -5.04 -1.89 11.77
C THR A 42 -4.14 -1.74 10.54
N ASN A 43 -2.95 -2.33 10.57
CA ASN A 43 -2.08 -2.45 9.37
C ASN A 43 -2.39 -3.71 8.54
N ASP A 44 -3.26 -4.60 9.04
CA ASP A 44 -3.62 -5.81 8.33
C ASP A 44 -4.64 -5.51 7.23
N LEU A 45 -4.49 -6.18 6.09
CA LEU A 45 -5.58 -6.28 5.12
C LEU A 45 -6.67 -7.20 5.69
N LYS A 46 -7.88 -6.68 5.91
CA LYS A 46 -9.02 -7.48 6.34
C LYS A 46 -9.76 -8.01 5.12
N TYR A 47 -10.27 -9.23 5.18
CA TYR A 47 -10.98 -9.84 4.05
C TYR A 47 -12.47 -9.63 4.23
N GLY A 48 -13.11 -9.04 3.23
CA GLY A 48 -14.56 -8.86 3.22
C GLY A 48 -15.31 -10.18 3.15
N LYS A 49 -16.58 -10.15 3.54
CA LYS A 49 -17.47 -11.34 3.63
C LYS A 49 -17.46 -12.23 2.37
N HIS A 50 -17.26 -11.64 1.19
CA HIS A 50 -17.30 -12.33 -0.10
C HIS A 50 -15.92 -12.64 -0.68
N VAL A 51 -14.85 -12.33 0.06
CA VAL A 51 -13.46 -12.57 -0.37
C VAL A 51 -12.86 -13.69 0.44
N ARG A 52 -12.49 -14.79 -0.23
CA ARG A 52 -11.84 -15.94 0.42
C ARG A 52 -10.34 -15.70 0.52
N ARG A 53 -9.78 -15.92 1.70
CA ARG A 53 -8.33 -15.95 1.91
C ARG A 53 -7.71 -17.12 1.16
N GLY A 54 -6.55 -16.91 0.56
CA GLY A 54 -5.76 -18.00 -0.01
C GLY A 54 -5.30 -18.98 1.07
N LYS A 55 -5.10 -20.23 0.67
CA LYS A 55 -4.69 -21.29 1.58
C LYS A 55 -3.17 -21.25 1.81
N PRO A 56 -2.67 -21.17 3.05
CA PRO A 56 -1.23 -21.05 3.33
C PRO A 56 -0.37 -22.15 2.70
N GLU A 57 -0.88 -23.37 2.54
CA GLU A 57 -0.19 -24.47 1.86
C GLU A 57 0.13 -24.22 0.37
N ASN A 58 -0.52 -23.23 -0.24
CA ASN A 58 -0.24 -22.82 -1.62
C ASN A 58 0.87 -21.76 -1.72
N LEU A 59 1.39 -21.28 -0.59
CA LEU A 59 2.51 -20.33 -0.60
C LEU A 59 3.76 -20.99 -1.19
N LYS A 60 4.35 -20.31 -2.18
CA LYS A 60 5.63 -20.69 -2.75
C LYS A 60 6.73 -19.90 -2.03
N GLY A 61 7.62 -20.61 -1.34
CA GLY A 61 8.75 -20.04 -0.61
C GLY A 61 10.10 -20.53 -1.14
N CYS A 62 11.18 -19.85 -0.76
CA CYS A 62 12.54 -20.30 -1.03
C CYS A 62 13.07 -21.18 0.10
N ASN A 63 14.07 -22.02 -0.19
CA ASN A 63 14.78 -22.82 0.82
C ASN A 63 16.16 -22.22 1.16
N CYS A 64 16.31 -20.90 1.03
CA CYS A 64 17.59 -20.23 1.35
C CYS A 64 17.88 -20.34 2.85
N ILE A 65 19.16 -20.41 3.22
CA ILE A 65 19.62 -20.35 4.61
C ILE A 65 20.23 -18.97 4.83
N GLY A 66 19.73 -18.26 5.85
CA GLY A 66 19.99 -16.83 6.04
C GLY A 66 19.28 -15.98 4.98
N GLY A 67 19.67 -14.72 4.84
CA GLY A 67 19.07 -13.80 3.87
C GLY A 67 19.22 -14.23 2.40
N CYS A 68 18.16 -14.05 1.61
CA CYS A 68 18.22 -14.19 0.16
C CYS A 68 19.19 -13.17 -0.45
N LYS A 69 19.91 -13.56 -1.50
CA LYS A 69 20.95 -12.72 -2.12
C LYS A 69 20.79 -12.58 -3.62
N PRO A 70 21.17 -11.43 -4.21
CA PRO A 70 21.29 -11.29 -5.65
C PRO A 70 22.33 -12.30 -6.18
N GLY A 71 22.20 -12.71 -7.45
CA GLY A 71 23.03 -13.73 -8.10
C GLY A 71 22.71 -15.18 -7.71
N SER A 72 21.76 -15.43 -6.80
CA SER A 72 21.40 -16.80 -6.42
C SER A 72 20.78 -17.56 -7.58
N THR A 73 21.34 -18.73 -7.91
CA THR A 73 20.81 -19.62 -8.96
C THR A 73 19.68 -20.53 -8.47
N THR A 74 19.42 -20.59 -7.15
CA THR A 74 18.46 -21.52 -6.54
C THR A 74 17.34 -20.84 -5.75
N CYS A 75 17.44 -19.54 -5.47
CA CYS A 75 16.42 -18.82 -4.70
C CYS A 75 15.11 -18.69 -5.51
N ALA A 76 14.07 -19.42 -5.08
CA ALA A 76 12.76 -19.36 -5.72
C ALA A 76 12.13 -17.95 -5.71
N CYS A 77 12.36 -17.16 -4.65
CA CYS A 77 11.84 -15.79 -4.55
C CYS A 77 12.54 -14.85 -5.54
N LEU A 78 13.87 -14.97 -5.71
CA LEU A 78 14.61 -14.22 -6.72
C LEU A 78 14.12 -14.59 -8.12
N HIS A 79 14.00 -15.87 -8.43
CA HIS A 79 13.51 -16.33 -9.74
C HIS A 79 12.09 -15.83 -10.03
N ARG A 80 11.21 -15.84 -9.02
CA ARG A 80 9.86 -15.27 -9.12
C ARG A 80 9.90 -13.79 -9.45
N GLN A 81 10.74 -12.98 -8.79
CA GLN A 81 10.86 -11.57 -9.12
C GLN A 81 11.43 -11.34 -10.54
N LYS A 82 12.49 -12.07 -10.90
CA LYS A 82 13.12 -12.01 -12.23
C LYS A 82 12.16 -12.37 -13.36
N GLN A 83 11.23 -13.29 -13.11
CA GLN A 83 10.21 -13.70 -14.07
C GLN A 83 9.35 -12.52 -14.54
N TYR A 84 9.01 -11.59 -13.65
CA TYR A 84 8.21 -10.41 -13.98
C TYR A 84 9.03 -9.35 -14.70
N PHE A 85 10.25 -9.06 -14.25
CA PHE A 85 11.16 -8.18 -14.98
C PHE A 85 11.43 -8.69 -16.42
N GLY A 86 11.61 -10.00 -16.56
CA GLY A 86 11.86 -10.64 -17.86
C GLY A 86 10.72 -10.51 -18.87
N LEU A 87 9.48 -10.22 -18.44
CA LEU A 87 8.35 -9.97 -19.36
C LEU A 87 8.60 -8.76 -20.27
N PHE A 88 9.41 -7.80 -19.81
CA PHE A 88 9.76 -6.59 -20.54
C PHE A 88 11.25 -6.56 -20.93
N GLY A 89 11.92 -7.71 -20.90
CA GLY A 89 13.36 -7.80 -21.20
C GLY A 89 14.26 -7.08 -20.19
N ILE A 90 13.74 -6.75 -19.00
CA ILE A 90 14.51 -6.08 -17.95
C ILE A 90 15.34 -7.11 -17.21
N ASN A 91 16.66 -6.92 -17.19
CA ASN A 91 17.58 -7.77 -16.45
C ASN A 91 17.86 -7.17 -15.06
N LYS A 92 16.87 -7.27 -14.16
CA LYS A 92 16.97 -6.91 -12.74
C LYS A 92 16.77 -8.13 -11.85
N GLU A 93 17.23 -8.03 -10.60
CA GLU A 93 17.21 -9.14 -9.63
C GLU A 93 16.03 -9.01 -8.64
N PHE A 94 16.28 -8.65 -7.39
CA PHE A 94 15.22 -8.24 -6.48
C PHE A 94 14.71 -6.84 -6.84
N ASN A 95 13.47 -6.54 -6.46
CA ASN A 95 12.92 -5.18 -6.59
C ASN A 95 13.20 -4.31 -5.35
N TYR A 96 14.24 -4.67 -4.59
CA TYR A 96 14.81 -3.90 -3.50
C TYR A 96 16.33 -3.78 -3.68
N ASP A 97 16.87 -2.63 -3.32
CA ASP A 97 18.31 -2.44 -3.15
C ASP A 97 18.77 -2.94 -1.78
N GLU A 98 20.07 -2.80 -1.51
CA GLU A 98 20.70 -3.18 -0.23
C GLU A 98 20.18 -2.39 0.98
N ASN A 99 19.56 -1.23 0.77
CA ASN A 99 18.97 -0.38 1.79
C ASN A 99 17.45 -0.63 1.96
N GLY A 100 16.90 -1.62 1.26
CA GLY A 100 15.47 -1.91 1.28
C GLY A 100 14.62 -0.88 0.53
N ARG A 101 15.22 -0.13 -0.39
CA ARG A 101 14.49 0.83 -1.24
C ARG A 101 14.07 0.15 -2.53
N TYR A 102 12.88 0.46 -3.05
CA TYR A 102 12.43 -0.17 -4.28
C TYR A 102 13.28 0.25 -5.48
N VAL A 103 13.39 -0.62 -6.48
CA VAL A 103 14.31 -0.45 -7.61
C VAL A 103 13.59 -0.09 -8.93
N ASN A 104 12.35 -0.52 -9.09
CA ASN A 104 11.47 -0.16 -10.20
C ASN A 104 10.00 -0.24 -9.73
N ASP A 105 9.32 0.90 -9.71
CA ASP A 105 7.91 1.05 -9.29
C ASP A 105 6.91 0.50 -10.30
N GLU A 106 7.29 0.32 -11.56
CA GLU A 106 6.43 -0.29 -12.57
C GLU A 106 6.15 -1.77 -12.28
N PHE A 107 6.95 -2.42 -11.42
CA PHE A 107 6.87 -3.86 -11.17
C PHE A 107 6.35 -4.17 -9.76
N PRO A 108 5.53 -5.22 -9.60
CA PRO A 108 5.19 -5.71 -8.28
C PRO A 108 6.42 -6.18 -7.53
N ILE A 109 6.31 -6.20 -6.22
CA ILE A 109 7.31 -6.75 -5.33
C ILE A 109 6.81 -8.09 -4.81
N PHE A 110 7.64 -9.12 -4.92
CA PHE A 110 7.37 -10.44 -4.36
C PHE A 110 8.31 -10.75 -3.21
N GLU A 111 7.93 -10.36 -2.00
CA GLU A 111 8.72 -10.62 -0.79
C GLU A 111 8.80 -12.11 -0.46
N CYS A 112 9.81 -12.44 0.36
CA CYS A 112 9.82 -13.71 1.06
C CYS A 112 8.64 -13.77 2.04
N ASN A 113 8.17 -14.97 2.33
CA ASN A 113 6.93 -15.20 3.06
C ASN A 113 7.12 -16.26 4.15
N ASP A 114 6.04 -16.63 4.83
CA ASP A 114 6.08 -17.59 5.95
C ASP A 114 6.51 -19.00 5.52
N ALA A 115 6.45 -19.31 4.22
CA ALA A 115 6.93 -20.58 3.67
C ALA A 115 8.42 -20.53 3.24
N CYS A 116 9.12 -19.41 3.44
CA CYS A 116 10.53 -19.27 3.11
C CYS A 116 11.44 -19.70 4.27
N GLY A 117 12.58 -20.32 3.96
CA GLY A 117 13.63 -20.66 4.92
C GLY A 117 14.59 -19.52 5.28
N CYS A 118 14.51 -18.37 4.60
CA CYS A 118 15.35 -17.21 4.89
C CYS A 118 14.92 -16.48 6.17
N ASP A 119 15.88 -15.81 6.79
CA ASP A 119 15.71 -15.05 8.03
C ASP A 119 14.88 -13.76 7.87
N GLU A 120 14.56 -13.11 9.00
CA GLU A 120 13.81 -11.85 9.06
C GLU A 120 14.62 -10.65 8.52
N ASP A 121 15.94 -10.72 8.60
CA ASP A 121 16.87 -9.71 8.08
C ASP A 121 17.10 -9.82 6.57
N CYS A 122 16.45 -10.78 5.91
CA CYS A 122 16.49 -10.97 4.47
C CYS A 122 16.21 -9.66 3.72
N MET A 123 17.03 -9.35 2.71
CA MET A 123 16.84 -8.13 1.90
C MET A 123 15.44 -8.05 1.26
N ASN A 124 14.81 -9.21 1.03
CA ASN A 124 13.49 -9.34 0.42
C ASN A 124 12.34 -9.46 1.45
N ARG A 125 12.49 -8.82 2.62
CA ARG A 125 11.49 -8.68 3.69
C ARG A 125 11.42 -7.23 4.21
N VAL A 126 11.22 -6.26 3.33
CA VAL A 126 11.21 -4.82 3.68
C VAL A 126 9.91 -4.42 4.36
N VAL A 127 8.77 -4.68 3.72
CA VAL A 127 7.45 -4.27 4.22
C VAL A 127 7.12 -4.97 5.54
N GLN A 128 7.53 -6.24 5.67
CA GLN A 128 7.37 -7.03 6.89
C GLN A 128 8.09 -6.46 8.11
N ARG A 129 9.16 -5.66 7.92
CA ARG A 129 9.85 -4.98 9.02
C ARG A 129 9.09 -3.77 9.58
N GLY A 130 7.97 -3.41 8.97
CA GLY A 130 7.14 -2.29 9.40
C GLY A 130 7.74 -0.93 9.05
N ARG A 131 7.03 0.13 9.42
CA ARG A 131 7.43 1.51 9.10
C ARG A 131 8.70 1.93 9.84
N GLN A 132 9.65 2.48 9.11
CA GLN A 132 10.93 2.93 9.66
C GLN A 132 10.97 4.43 9.99
N TYR A 133 10.04 5.21 9.43
CA TYR A 133 10.07 6.67 9.50
C TYR A 133 8.97 7.22 10.41
N PRO A 134 9.27 8.23 11.26
CA PRO A 134 8.27 8.88 12.08
C PRO A 134 7.37 9.77 11.23
N ILE A 135 6.06 9.65 11.45
CA ILE A 135 5.02 10.40 10.73
C ILE A 135 4.08 11.10 11.71
N GLU A 136 3.44 12.17 11.23
CA GLU A 136 2.46 12.95 11.97
C GLU A 136 1.17 13.08 11.17
N ILE A 137 0.05 12.70 11.76
CA ILE A 137 -1.27 13.05 11.25
C ILE A 137 -1.55 14.50 11.67
N ARG A 138 -1.67 15.41 10.72
CA ARG A 138 -1.79 16.85 11.00
C ARG A 138 -3.02 17.44 10.33
N LYS A 139 -3.79 18.24 11.07
CA LYS A 139 -4.90 19.02 10.50
C LYS A 139 -4.34 20.07 9.52
N THR A 140 -4.92 20.12 8.33
CA THR A 140 -4.62 21.08 7.28
C THR A 140 -5.73 22.13 7.21
N GLN A 141 -5.45 23.28 6.60
CA GLN A 141 -6.41 24.38 6.49
C GLN A 141 -7.63 24.02 5.63
N PHE A 142 -7.46 23.21 4.58
CA PHE A 142 -8.48 23.02 3.54
C PHE A 142 -8.76 21.55 3.16
N LYS A 143 -7.83 20.63 3.43
CA LYS A 143 -7.93 19.22 3.01
C LYS A 143 -8.33 18.28 4.16
N GLY A 144 -8.74 18.83 5.31
CA GLY A 144 -8.97 18.04 6.51
C GLY A 144 -7.66 17.54 7.12
N TRP A 145 -7.58 16.27 7.49
CA TRP A 145 -6.38 15.68 8.10
C TRP A 145 -5.44 15.14 7.02
N GLY A 146 -4.15 15.48 7.09
CA GLY A 146 -3.09 15.00 6.21
C GLY A 146 -2.03 14.21 6.99
N VAL A 147 -1.09 13.59 6.28
CA VAL A 147 0.07 12.89 6.88
C VAL A 147 1.34 13.62 6.50
N PHE A 148 2.23 13.83 7.46
CA PHE A 148 3.46 14.59 7.30
C PHE A 148 4.67 13.79 7.78
N ALA A 149 5.79 13.91 7.08
CA ALA A 149 7.05 13.33 7.51
C ALA A 149 7.61 14.10 8.72
N LYS A 150 8.02 13.41 9.80
CA LYS A 150 8.69 14.06 10.94
C LYS A 150 10.21 14.07 10.85
N ALA A 151 10.75 13.35 9.88
CA ALA A 151 12.17 13.29 9.54
C ALA A 151 12.32 13.28 8.01
N ALA A 152 13.53 13.50 7.52
CA ALA A 152 13.81 13.30 6.10
C ALA A 152 13.60 11.82 5.74
N ILE A 153 12.96 11.56 4.60
CA ILE A 153 12.72 10.22 4.08
C ILE A 153 13.38 10.11 2.71
N PRO A 154 14.36 9.22 2.52
CA PRO A 154 15.00 9.01 1.23
C PRO A 154 14.01 8.51 0.18
N SER A 155 14.26 8.82 -1.09
CA SER A 155 13.52 8.26 -2.22
C SER A 155 13.44 6.72 -2.15
N ASN A 156 12.37 6.18 -2.71
CA ASN A 156 12.09 4.76 -2.81
C ASN A 156 11.93 4.01 -1.48
N SER A 157 11.69 4.74 -0.39
CA SER A 157 11.49 4.18 0.95
C SER A 157 10.05 3.79 1.22
N PHE A 158 9.86 2.66 1.92
CA PHE A 158 8.56 2.21 2.41
C PHE A 158 8.01 3.17 3.48
N ILE A 159 6.74 3.58 3.33
CA ILE A 159 6.03 4.45 4.26
C ILE A 159 5.03 3.67 5.11
N GLY A 160 4.20 2.84 4.48
CA GLY A 160 3.13 2.12 5.17
C GLY A 160 2.21 1.39 4.19
N ILE A 161 1.36 0.53 4.72
CA ILE A 161 0.37 -0.22 3.93
C ILE A 161 -0.89 0.63 3.84
N TYR A 162 -1.45 0.77 2.64
CA TYR A 162 -2.83 1.23 2.47
C TYR A 162 -3.78 0.14 2.96
N ALA A 163 -4.02 0.15 4.28
CA ALA A 163 -4.79 -0.85 4.97
C ALA A 163 -6.29 -0.58 4.84
N GLY A 164 -7.07 -1.66 4.75
CA GLY A 164 -8.51 -1.59 4.62
C GLY A 164 -9.13 -2.98 4.53
N GLU A 165 -10.38 -3.02 4.12
CA GLU A 165 -11.10 -4.25 3.81
C GLU A 165 -10.98 -4.55 2.32
N LEU A 166 -10.43 -5.71 1.98
CA LEU A 166 -10.41 -6.25 0.63
C LEU A 166 -11.82 -6.75 0.27
N ILE A 167 -12.46 -6.08 -0.68
CA ILE A 167 -13.82 -6.34 -1.12
C ILE A 167 -13.88 -6.61 -2.62
N THR A 168 -14.98 -7.19 -3.08
CA THR A 168 -15.23 -7.35 -4.53
C THR A 168 -15.58 -6.01 -5.17
N VAL A 169 -15.33 -5.86 -6.48
CA VAL A 169 -15.75 -4.66 -7.23
C VAL A 169 -17.26 -4.41 -7.10
N LYS A 170 -18.08 -5.47 -7.14
CA LYS A 170 -19.53 -5.37 -6.94
C LYS A 170 -19.87 -4.69 -5.62
N GLU A 171 -19.28 -5.18 -4.52
CA GLU A 171 -19.48 -4.59 -3.19
C GLU A 171 -18.94 -3.15 -3.12
N SER A 172 -17.84 -2.86 -3.80
CA SER A 172 -17.29 -1.50 -3.86
C SER A 172 -18.25 -0.50 -4.53
N HIS A 173 -18.98 -0.91 -5.58
CA HIS A 173 -19.98 -0.06 -6.24
C HIS A 173 -21.21 0.17 -5.35
N GLU A 174 -21.66 -0.88 -4.67
CA GLU A 174 -22.77 -0.82 -3.69
C GLU A 174 -22.44 0.16 -2.56
N ARG A 175 -21.21 0.10 -2.01
CA ARG A 175 -20.73 1.01 -0.95
C ARG A 175 -20.46 2.42 -1.47
N GLY A 176 -19.80 2.55 -2.63
CA GLY A 176 -19.45 3.83 -3.24
C GLY A 176 -20.66 4.73 -3.46
N SER A 177 -21.78 4.16 -3.94
CA SER A 177 -23.04 4.90 -4.11
C SER A 177 -23.55 5.54 -2.82
N VAL A 178 -23.25 4.93 -1.67
CA VAL A 178 -23.60 5.46 -0.34
C VAL A 178 -22.56 6.47 0.12
N TYR A 179 -21.27 6.19 -0.09
CA TYR A 179 -20.15 7.06 0.28
C TYR A 179 -20.15 8.41 -0.46
N ASP A 180 -20.59 8.41 -1.72
CA ASP A 180 -20.75 9.63 -2.52
C ASP A 180 -21.80 10.59 -1.90
N ILE A 181 -22.84 10.05 -1.26
CA ILE A 181 -23.84 10.85 -0.52
C ILE A 181 -23.19 11.53 0.71
N PHE A 182 -22.24 10.85 1.36
CA PHE A 182 -21.50 11.38 2.51
C PHE A 182 -20.27 12.22 2.13
N GLY A 183 -19.93 12.29 0.84
CA GLY A 183 -18.80 13.05 0.31
C GLY A 183 -17.42 12.51 0.73
N ARG A 184 -17.31 11.22 1.08
CA ARG A 184 -16.05 10.60 1.54
C ARG A 184 -15.90 9.18 1.02
N THR A 185 -14.97 8.96 0.10
CA THR A 185 -14.69 7.64 -0.49
C THR A 185 -13.22 7.27 -0.27
N TYR A 186 -12.97 6.07 0.27
CA TYR A 186 -11.62 5.55 0.56
C TYR A 186 -11.35 4.22 -0.16
N ILE A 187 -11.94 4.05 -1.34
CA ILE A 187 -11.88 2.83 -2.13
C ILE A 187 -10.72 2.95 -3.13
N PHE A 188 -9.80 2.00 -3.07
CA PHE A 188 -8.69 1.86 -4.01
C PHE A 188 -8.89 0.61 -4.88
N GLN A 189 -8.88 0.75 -6.19
CA GLN A 189 -9.06 -0.37 -7.12
C GLN A 189 -7.74 -1.11 -7.34
N LEU A 190 -7.78 -2.44 -7.46
CA LEU A 190 -6.59 -3.25 -7.77
C LEU A 190 -6.46 -3.46 -9.27
N ASP A 191 -5.96 -2.45 -9.98
CA ASP A 191 -5.95 -2.35 -11.45
C ASP A 191 -4.57 -2.54 -12.12
N PHE A 192 -3.59 -3.04 -11.36
CA PHE A 192 -2.22 -3.25 -11.84
C PHE A 192 -2.15 -4.06 -13.14
N TRP A 193 -1.27 -3.64 -14.06
CA TRP A 193 -1.13 -4.25 -15.39
C TRP A 193 -0.91 -5.77 -15.35
N TYR A 194 -0.17 -6.27 -14.36
CA TYR A 194 0.20 -7.68 -14.25
C TYR A 194 -0.94 -8.57 -13.73
N LEU A 195 -2.05 -7.97 -13.27
CA LEU A 195 -3.27 -8.67 -12.88
C LEU A 195 -4.26 -8.85 -14.06
N GLN A 196 -4.04 -8.14 -15.16
CA GLN A 196 -4.95 -8.18 -16.31
C GLN A 196 -4.76 -9.45 -17.15
N GLU A 197 -5.82 -9.91 -17.85
CA GLU A 197 -5.89 -11.22 -18.52
C GLU A 197 -4.66 -11.59 -19.36
N GLY A 198 -4.09 -10.62 -20.09
CA GLY A 198 -2.93 -10.82 -20.97
C GLY A 198 -1.61 -11.14 -20.27
N TYR A 199 -1.52 -10.94 -18.95
CA TYR A 199 -0.30 -11.12 -18.16
C TYR A 199 -0.46 -12.17 -17.03
N ARG A 200 -1.58 -12.91 -17.01
CA ARG A 200 -1.92 -13.93 -16.00
C ARG A 200 -1.07 -15.21 -16.13
N ARG A 201 0.09 -15.27 -15.48
CA ARG A 201 0.95 -16.49 -15.48
C ARG A 201 0.65 -17.49 -14.37
N ASP A 202 0.08 -17.05 -13.25
CA ASP A 202 -0.11 -17.87 -12.03
C ASP A 202 -1.60 -18.01 -11.60
N ALA A 203 -2.56 -17.57 -12.42
CA ALA A 203 -3.99 -17.63 -12.06
C ALA A 203 -4.49 -19.09 -11.93
N PRO A 204 -5.16 -19.46 -10.82
CA PRO A 204 -5.80 -20.77 -10.70
C PRO A 204 -6.90 -20.94 -11.77
N PRO A 205 -7.09 -22.14 -12.35
CA PRO A 205 -8.13 -22.39 -13.36
C PRO A 205 -9.59 -22.30 -12.87
N GLN A 206 -9.86 -21.76 -11.68
CA GLN A 206 -11.13 -21.95 -10.97
C GLN A 206 -12.13 -20.78 -11.11
N ASP A 207 -11.74 -19.61 -11.61
CA ASP A 207 -12.65 -18.48 -11.83
C ASP A 207 -13.12 -18.39 -13.29
N LYS A 208 -13.56 -19.53 -13.87
CA LYS A 208 -14.08 -19.60 -15.25
C LYS A 208 -15.45 -18.93 -15.45
N GLU A 209 -16.04 -18.38 -14.39
CA GLU A 209 -17.27 -17.56 -14.43
C GLU A 209 -17.02 -16.09 -14.09
N MET A 210 -15.79 -15.59 -14.18
CA MET A 210 -15.60 -14.15 -14.26
C MET A 210 -16.08 -13.65 -15.62
N ASP A 211 -16.89 -12.58 -15.62
CA ASP A 211 -17.25 -11.85 -16.83
C ASP A 211 -15.96 -11.54 -17.61
N LYS A 212 -15.89 -11.97 -18.87
CA LYS A 212 -14.74 -11.75 -19.76
C LYS A 212 -14.42 -10.25 -19.94
N ASN A 213 -15.37 -9.37 -19.60
CA ASN A 213 -15.20 -7.93 -19.61
C ASN A 213 -14.73 -7.34 -18.26
N GLN A 214 -14.76 -8.10 -17.17
CA GLN A 214 -14.38 -7.62 -15.85
C GLN A 214 -12.86 -7.76 -15.63
N LYS A 215 -12.14 -6.66 -15.89
CA LYS A 215 -10.68 -6.59 -15.75
C LYS A 215 -10.19 -6.53 -14.30
N ILE A 216 -11.01 -5.99 -13.40
CA ILE A 216 -10.67 -5.75 -11.98
C ILE A 216 -11.55 -6.65 -11.09
N VAL A 217 -10.93 -7.35 -10.15
CA VAL A 217 -11.61 -8.34 -9.30
C VAL A 217 -11.89 -7.80 -7.89
N PHE A 218 -10.94 -7.05 -7.33
CA PHE A 218 -10.96 -6.61 -5.94
C PHE A 218 -10.62 -5.12 -5.80
N CYS A 219 -11.07 -4.55 -4.68
CA CYS A 219 -10.77 -3.20 -4.22
C CYS A 219 -10.39 -3.25 -2.73
N VAL A 220 -9.62 -2.28 -2.26
CA VAL A 220 -9.36 -2.06 -0.82
C VAL A 220 -10.18 -0.86 -0.36
N ASP A 221 -11.09 -1.08 0.57
CA ASP A 221 -11.95 -0.05 1.17
C ASP A 221 -11.46 0.31 2.57
N ALA A 222 -10.99 1.55 2.73
CA ALA A 222 -10.47 2.06 4.00
C ALA A 222 -11.49 2.89 4.82
N PHE A 223 -12.79 2.80 4.51
CA PHE A 223 -13.82 3.59 5.19
C PHE A 223 -14.00 3.15 6.65
N HIS A 224 -14.24 1.84 6.89
CA HIS A 224 -14.50 1.29 8.23
C HIS A 224 -13.30 0.62 8.90
N VAL A 225 -12.24 0.34 8.14
CA VAL A 225 -11.02 -0.34 8.59
C VAL A 225 -9.85 0.36 7.91
N GLY A 226 -8.75 0.61 8.60
CA GLY A 226 -7.55 1.14 7.96
C GLY A 226 -6.51 1.58 8.97
N ASN A 227 -5.48 2.31 8.53
CA ASN A 227 -4.47 2.90 9.41
C ASN A 227 -4.26 4.37 9.06
N PHE A 228 -3.13 4.95 9.47
CA PHE A 228 -2.81 6.35 9.17
C PHE A 228 -2.82 6.68 7.67
N THR A 229 -2.60 5.71 6.78
CA THR A 229 -2.45 5.97 5.34
C THR A 229 -3.72 6.45 4.65
N ARG A 230 -4.90 6.16 5.22
CA ARG A 230 -6.18 6.70 4.74
C ARG A 230 -6.27 8.23 4.86
N PHE A 231 -5.38 8.85 5.64
CA PHE A 231 -5.27 10.30 5.79
C PHE A 231 -4.24 10.93 4.83
N LEU A 232 -3.59 10.16 3.94
CA LEU A 232 -2.76 10.77 2.91
C LEU A 232 -3.67 11.48 1.91
N ASN A 233 -3.42 12.77 1.71
CA ASN A 233 -4.15 13.57 0.76
C ASN A 233 -3.69 13.33 -0.68
N HIS A 234 -4.54 13.73 -1.61
CA HIS A 234 -4.18 13.82 -3.01
C HIS A 234 -3.17 14.97 -3.27
N SER A 235 -2.32 14.77 -4.26
CA SER A 235 -1.56 15.82 -4.94
C SER A 235 -1.42 15.45 -6.43
N CYS A 236 -1.49 16.44 -7.34
CA CYS A 236 -1.15 16.22 -8.75
C CYS A 236 0.38 16.16 -8.98
N ASP A 237 1.17 16.63 -8.02
CA ASP A 237 2.62 16.39 -7.92
C ASP A 237 2.90 15.70 -6.57
N PRO A 238 2.64 14.38 -6.47
CA PRO A 238 2.78 13.69 -5.20
C PRO A 238 4.24 13.55 -4.73
N ASN A 239 4.46 12.80 -3.67
CA ASN A 239 5.80 12.31 -3.31
C ASN A 239 5.81 10.82 -2.96
N CYS A 240 4.63 10.21 -2.88
CA CYS A 240 4.42 8.79 -2.69
C CYS A 240 3.68 8.17 -3.89
N GLY A 241 3.97 6.89 -4.15
CA GLY A 241 3.26 6.03 -5.07
C GLY A 241 2.82 4.74 -4.38
N VAL A 242 1.81 4.07 -4.94
CA VAL A 242 1.30 2.79 -4.43
C VAL A 242 1.92 1.66 -5.23
N ILE A 243 2.62 0.77 -4.56
CA ILE A 243 3.26 -0.41 -5.13
C ILE A 243 2.56 -1.66 -4.61
N ALA A 244 2.28 -2.61 -5.52
CA ALA A 244 1.72 -3.89 -5.14
C ALA A 244 2.80 -4.81 -4.55
N VAL A 245 2.54 -5.34 -3.36
CA VAL A 245 3.48 -6.20 -2.63
C VAL A 245 2.81 -7.52 -2.27
N HIS A 246 3.48 -8.64 -2.55
CA HIS A 246 3.02 -10.01 -2.27
C HIS A 246 3.88 -10.65 -1.20
N ILE A 247 3.26 -11.05 -0.09
CA ILE A 247 3.92 -11.71 1.05
C ILE A 247 3.19 -13.03 1.36
N ASN A 248 2.15 -12.97 2.21
CA ASN A 248 1.48 -14.13 2.81
C ASN A 248 0.07 -14.40 2.24
N GLU A 249 -0.11 -14.11 0.95
CA GLU A 249 -1.31 -14.42 0.19
C GLU A 249 -0.89 -15.11 -1.12
N PRO A 250 -1.22 -16.40 -1.32
CA PRO A 250 -0.84 -17.14 -2.53
C PRO A 250 -1.61 -16.67 -3.77
N ASP A 251 -2.75 -16.01 -3.60
CA ASP A 251 -3.52 -15.45 -4.70
C ASP A 251 -2.94 -14.10 -5.15
N VAL A 252 -2.29 -14.10 -6.32
CA VAL A 252 -1.66 -12.91 -6.90
C VAL A 252 -2.65 -11.77 -7.16
N PHE A 253 -3.97 -12.03 -7.21
CA PHE A 253 -4.98 -10.98 -7.36
C PHE A 253 -5.27 -10.19 -6.09
N LYS A 254 -4.64 -10.56 -4.97
CA LYS A 254 -4.86 -9.94 -3.66
C LYS A 254 -3.55 -9.37 -3.09
N PRO A 255 -2.85 -8.48 -3.83
CA PRO A 255 -1.67 -7.82 -3.31
C PRO A 255 -2.00 -6.96 -2.10
N MET A 256 -1.00 -6.72 -1.27
CA MET A 256 -1.01 -5.58 -0.36
C MET A 256 -0.67 -4.31 -1.13
N LEU A 257 -1.38 -3.23 -0.85
CA LEU A 257 -1.08 -1.90 -1.37
C LEU A 257 -0.10 -1.22 -0.43
N CYS A 258 1.12 -0.95 -0.88
CA CYS A 258 2.16 -0.35 -0.04
C CYS A 258 2.57 1.00 -0.61
N LEU A 259 2.59 2.03 0.23
CA LEU A 259 3.07 3.36 -0.13
C LEU A 259 4.59 3.41 -0.02
N PHE A 260 5.22 3.86 -1.09
CA PHE A 260 6.64 4.19 -1.13
C PHE A 260 6.83 5.62 -1.63
N THR A 261 7.87 6.31 -1.16
CA THR A 261 8.28 7.60 -1.73
C THR A 261 8.91 7.39 -3.10
N TYR A 262 8.77 8.28 -4.09
CA TYR A 262 9.54 8.20 -5.35
C TYR A 262 10.65 9.27 -5.46
N ARG A 263 10.70 10.19 -4.49
CA ARG A 263 11.75 11.20 -4.33
C ARG A 263 12.06 11.41 -2.85
N ASP A 264 13.16 12.10 -2.57
CA ASP A 264 13.47 12.51 -1.20
C ASP A 264 12.36 13.44 -0.67
N VAL A 265 11.94 13.18 0.56
CA VAL A 265 10.93 13.94 1.30
C VAL A 265 11.59 14.65 2.48
N LYS A 266 11.31 15.93 2.66
CA LYS A 266 11.87 16.72 3.77
C LYS A 266 11.06 16.53 5.05
N ALA A 267 11.71 16.71 6.20
CA ALA A 267 10.98 16.81 7.47
C ALA A 267 9.99 17.97 7.42
N GLY A 268 8.75 17.72 7.84
CA GLY A 268 7.64 18.65 7.81
C GLY A 268 6.86 18.70 6.49
N GLU A 269 7.29 17.98 5.46
CA GLU A 269 6.58 17.88 4.18
C GLU A 269 5.38 16.93 4.27
N GLU A 270 4.29 17.26 3.57
CA GLU A 270 3.09 16.41 3.49
C GLU A 270 3.35 15.20 2.58
N LEU A 271 3.04 14.01 3.05
CA LEU A 271 3.03 12.78 2.27
C LEU A 271 1.72 12.69 1.49
N THR A 272 1.83 12.61 0.17
CA THR A 272 0.68 12.63 -0.75
C THR A 272 0.86 11.63 -1.88
N PHE A 273 -0.25 11.13 -2.42
CA PHE A 273 -0.25 10.23 -3.59
C PHE A 273 -1.37 10.62 -4.58
N SER A 274 -1.29 10.11 -5.81
CA SER A 274 -2.34 10.34 -6.81
C SER A 274 -3.54 9.41 -6.55
N TYR A 275 -4.75 9.97 -6.38
CA TYR A 275 -5.98 9.19 -6.19
C TYR A 275 -6.48 8.56 -7.50
N ALA A 276 -6.04 9.09 -8.63
CA ALA A 276 -6.41 8.61 -9.96
C ALA A 276 -5.40 7.59 -10.54
N GLY A 277 -4.32 7.27 -9.81
CA GLY A 277 -3.21 6.49 -10.36
C GLY A 277 -2.38 7.31 -11.36
N ILE A 278 -1.91 6.67 -12.45
CA ILE A 278 -1.22 7.34 -13.56
C ILE A 278 -2.28 8.16 -14.31
N MET A 279 -2.34 9.47 -14.04
CA MET A 279 -3.16 10.40 -14.81
C MET A 279 -2.76 10.29 -16.29
N THR A 280 -3.71 9.98 -17.16
CA THR A 280 -3.54 10.23 -18.60
C THR A 280 -3.63 11.74 -18.83
N ASP A 281 -3.05 12.24 -19.92
CA ASP A 281 -3.04 13.67 -20.28
C ASP A 281 -4.46 14.32 -20.38
N GLU A 282 -5.52 13.53 -20.25
CA GLU A 282 -6.93 13.94 -20.39
C GLU A 282 -7.65 14.17 -19.04
N GLU A 283 -7.07 13.79 -17.89
CA GLU A 283 -7.72 13.96 -16.58
C GLU A 283 -7.22 15.21 -15.82
N VAL A 284 -8.09 16.23 -15.71
CA VAL A 284 -7.80 17.45 -14.94
C VAL A 284 -8.12 17.23 -13.46
N CYS A 285 -7.06 17.20 -12.66
CA CYS A 285 -7.07 17.17 -11.19
C CYS A 285 -7.99 18.28 -10.61
N PRO A 286 -9.08 17.94 -9.88
CA PRO A 286 -9.97 18.93 -9.28
C PRO A 286 -9.22 19.88 -8.32
N PRO A 287 -9.34 21.22 -8.45
CA PRO A 287 -8.58 22.19 -7.63
C PRO A 287 -8.76 22.02 -6.11
N ALA A 288 -9.91 21.50 -5.69
CA ALA A 288 -10.24 21.26 -4.29
C ALA A 288 -9.39 20.13 -3.66
N LEU A 289 -8.89 19.17 -4.44
CA LEU A 289 -8.14 18.02 -3.92
C LEU A 289 -6.68 18.35 -3.62
N CYS A 290 -6.09 19.30 -4.34
CA CYS A 290 -4.70 19.71 -4.17
C CYS A 290 -4.54 21.01 -3.37
N GLY A 291 -5.65 21.61 -2.91
CA GLY A 291 -5.63 22.86 -2.16
C GLY A 291 -5.19 24.07 -3.00
N GLY A 292 -5.63 24.13 -4.26
CA GLY A 292 -5.14 25.11 -5.23
C GLY A 292 -5.11 26.55 -4.71
N HIS A 293 -3.91 27.13 -4.67
CA HIS A 293 -3.74 28.55 -4.91
C HIS A 293 -4.12 28.81 -6.36
N LEU A 294 -5.16 29.62 -6.58
CA LEU A 294 -5.27 30.42 -7.80
C LEU A 294 -4.07 31.36 -7.80
N LEU A 295 -3.02 31.01 -8.55
CA LEU A 295 -2.04 31.99 -8.96
C LEU A 295 -2.56 32.65 -10.24
N THR A 296 -2.77 33.97 -10.11
CA THR A 296 -3.26 35.04 -11.03
C THR A 296 -4.77 35.25 -11.06
#